data_AF-A0A2U8TLH9-F1
#
_entry.id   AF-A0A2U8TLH9-F1
#
_cell.length_a   1.000
_cell.length_b   1.000
_cell.length_c   1.000
_cell.angle_alpha   90.00
_cell.angle_beta   90.00
_cell.angle_gamma   90.00
#
_symmetry.space_group_name_H-M   'P 1'
#
loop_
_entity.id
_entity.type
_entity.pdbx_description
1 polymer ?
#
loop_
_entity_poly.entity_id
_entity_poly.type
_entity_poly.pdbx_seq_one_letter_code
_entity_poly.pdbx_strand_id
1 'polypeptide(L)'
;MNETKLLYAAFVIALLTIIVLNFAVMAFVGLFKLREMESHLKNCYLLQAYREETGDGLYGRKYRLNLITAMLSKHPSLLLLNDPCAFEDIRLFPLHLRRWIEIPYRINAFSCYGFLVLFGWASILA
;
A
#
# COMPACT_ATOMS: atom_id res chain seq x y z
N MET A 1 -22.73 8.73 32.16
CA MET A 1 -21.47 9.26 31.58
C MET A 1 -20.52 8.14 31.11
N ASN A 2 -21.03 7.00 30.61
CA ASN A 2 -20.19 5.82 30.29
C ASN A 2 -20.42 5.22 28.90
N GLU A 3 -21.63 5.28 28.34
CA GLU A 3 -21.94 4.59 27.08
C GLU A 3 -21.23 5.21 25.87
N THR A 4 -21.13 6.54 25.80
CA THR A 4 -20.41 7.25 24.73
C THR A 4 -18.91 6.97 24.74
N LYS A 5 -18.31 6.82 25.93
CA LYS A 5 -16.89 6.47 26.09
C LYS A 5 -16.62 5.00 25.71
N LEU A 6 -17.55 4.10 26.04
CA LEU A 6 -17.50 2.69 25.61
C LEU A 6 -17.60 2.55 24.08
N LEU A 7 -18.53 3.27 23.45
CA LEU A 7 -18.66 3.30 21.99
C LEU A 7 -17.38 3.85 21.34
N TYR A 8 -16.85 4.97 21.86
CA TYR A 8 -15.59 5.54 21.38
C TYR A 8 -14.42 4.52 21.47
N ALA A 9 -14.26 3.86 22.62
CA ALA A 9 -13.22 2.85 22.80
C ALA A 9 -13.38 1.67 21.83
N ALA A 10 -14.61 1.20 21.60
CA ALA A 10 -14.90 0.13 20.64
C ALA A 10 -14.51 0.54 19.20
N PHE A 11 -14.84 1.76 18.77
CA PHE A 11 -14.45 2.28 17.45
C PHE A 11 -12.93 2.41 17.28
N VAL A 12 -12.23 2.87 18.32
CA VAL A 12 -10.76 2.97 18.33
C VAL A 12 -10.12 1.59 18.19
N ILE A 13 -10.58 0.60 18.96
CA ILE A 13 -10.07 -0.78 18.91
C ILE A 13 -10.35 -1.40 17.52
N ALA A 14 -11.56 -1.21 16.98
CA ALA A 14 -11.91 -1.68 15.65
C ALA A 14 -11.02 -1.06 14.56
N LEU A 15 -10.76 0.25 14.62
CA LEU A 15 -9.87 0.89 13.66
C LEU A 15 -8.41 0.43 13.80
N LEU A 16 -7.90 0.28 15.04
CA LEU A 16 -6.56 -0.24 15.28
C LEU A 16 -6.38 -1.66 14.75
N THR A 17 -7.35 -2.55 14.99
CA THR A 17 -7.28 -3.93 14.49
C THR A 17 -7.26 -3.98 12.97
N ILE A 18 -8.07 -3.17 12.28
CA ILE A 18 -8.04 -3.05 10.81
C ILE A 18 -6.68 -2.55 10.32
N ILE A 19 -6.09 -1.54 10.98
CA ILE A 19 -4.77 -1.02 10.60
C ILE A 19 -3.69 -2.10 10.75
N VAL A 20 -3.66 -2.82 11.87
CA VAL A 20 -2.68 -3.89 12.11
C VAL A 20 -2.83 -5.01 11.09
N LEU A 21 -4.06 -5.45 10.80
CA LEU A 21 -4.33 -6.45 9.77
C LEU A 21 -3.87 -5.96 8.39
N ASN A 22 -4.12 -4.69 8.05
CA ASN A 22 -3.70 -4.11 6.78
C ASN A 22 -2.17 -4.09 6.64
N PHE A 23 -1.46 -3.73 7.71
CA PHE A 23 0.00 -3.77 7.75
C PHE A 23 0.55 -5.20 7.59
N ALA A 24 -0.09 -6.19 8.24
CA ALA A 24 0.27 -7.60 8.09
C ALA A 24 0.07 -8.08 6.65
N VAL A 25 -1.03 -7.70 5.99
CA VAL A 25 -1.27 -8.01 4.58
C VAL A 25 -0.24 -7.35 3.68
N MET A 26 0.11 -6.07 3.88
CA MET A 26 1.15 -5.41 3.10
C MET A 26 2.52 -6.08 3.28
N ALA A 27 2.86 -6.47 4.51
CA ALA A 27 4.09 -7.20 4.78
C ALA A 27 4.10 -8.57 4.08
N PHE A 28 2.99 -9.30 4.12
CA PHE A 28 2.84 -10.57 3.42
C PHE A 28 3.00 -10.41 1.90
N VAL A 29 2.35 -9.41 1.31
CA VAL A 29 2.48 -9.09 -0.12
C VAL A 29 3.92 -8.72 -0.47
N GLY A 30 4.58 -7.91 0.35
CA GLY A 30 5.98 -7.53 0.17
C GLY A 30 6.97 -8.70 0.29
N LEU A 31 6.65 -9.74 1.07
CA LEU A 31 7.53 -10.90 1.25
C LEU A 31 7.29 -12.00 0.21
N PHE A 32 6.03 -12.32 -0.10
CA PHE A 32 5.69 -13.48 -0.93
C PHE A 32 5.33 -13.09 -2.36
N LYS A 33 4.58 -12.00 -2.56
CA LYS A 33 4.06 -11.60 -3.87
C LYS A 33 4.96 -10.64 -4.63
N LEU A 34 5.84 -9.94 -3.92
CA LEU A 34 6.75 -8.96 -4.54
C LEU A 34 7.61 -9.58 -5.65
N ARG A 35 8.21 -10.75 -5.43
CA ARG A 35 9.03 -11.43 -6.46
C ARG A 35 8.21 -11.82 -7.69
N GLU A 36 6.95 -12.22 -7.49
CA GLU A 36 6.03 -12.55 -8.57
C GLU A 36 5.71 -11.29 -9.40
N MET A 37 5.43 -10.17 -8.74
CA MET A 37 5.17 -8.89 -9.41
C MET A 37 6.39 -8.40 -10.20
N GLU A 38 7.59 -8.49 -9.62
CA GLU A 38 8.85 -8.14 -10.29
C GLU A 38 9.12 -8.99 -11.53
N SER A 39 8.70 -10.26 -11.53
CA SER A 39 8.86 -11.15 -12.67
C SER A 39 8.03 -10.73 -13.90
N HIS A 40 6.96 -9.96 -13.68
CA HIS A 40 6.11 -9.38 -14.74
C HIS A 40 6.59 -8.00 -15.19
N LEU A 41 7.50 -7.36 -14.45
CA LEU A 41 8.01 -6.01 -14.71
C LEU A 41 9.50 -6.04 -15.09
N LYS A 42 9.91 -7.09 -15.82
CA LYS A 42 11.32 -7.31 -16.18
C LYS A 42 11.85 -6.23 -17.11
N ASN A 43 11.02 -5.58 -17.93
CA ASN A 43 11.50 -4.56 -18.87
C ASN A 43 11.60 -3.17 -18.23
N CYS A 44 11.21 -3.01 -16.97
CA CYS A 44 11.35 -1.75 -16.26
C CYS A 44 12.78 -1.59 -15.71
N TYR A 45 13.53 -0.65 -16.31
CA TYR A 45 14.91 -0.34 -15.92
C TYR A 45 14.97 0.20 -14.49
N LEU A 46 14.01 1.05 -14.10
CA LEU A 46 13.96 1.62 -12.75
C LEU A 46 13.87 0.54 -11.66
N LEU A 47 13.06 -0.49 -11.89
CA LEU A 47 12.87 -1.56 -10.91
C LEU A 47 14.12 -2.44 -10.76
N GLN A 48 14.89 -2.63 -11.85
CA GLN A 48 16.15 -3.35 -11.84
C GLN A 48 17.26 -2.55 -11.17
N ALA A 49 17.44 -1.28 -11.55
CA ALA A 49 18.46 -0.40 -10.96
C ALA A 49 18.30 -0.29 -9.43
N TYR A 50 17.07 -0.09 -8.95
CA TYR A 50 16.80 -0.05 -7.51
C TYR A 50 16.96 -1.40 -6.80
N ARG A 51 16.76 -2.52 -7.49
CA ARG A 51 17.00 -3.86 -6.93
C ARG A 51 18.48 -4.07 -6.64
N GLU A 52 19.34 -3.66 -7.57
CA GLU A 52 20.79 -3.77 -7.43
C GLU A 52 21.31 -2.85 -6.33
N GLU A 53 20.77 -1.64 -6.22
CA GLU A 53 21.20 -0.65 -5.24
C GLU A 53 20.72 -0.94 -3.80
N THR A 54 19.46 -1.37 -3.63
CA THR A 54 18.83 -1.45 -2.30
C THR A 54 18.90 -2.84 -1.67
N GLY A 55 19.27 -3.86 -2.45
CA GLY A 55 19.33 -5.25 -2.01
C GLY A 55 17.97 -5.83 -1.57
N ASP A 56 18.01 -6.99 -0.91
CA ASP A 56 16.81 -7.80 -0.59
C ASP A 56 16.29 -7.59 0.86
N GLY A 57 16.67 -6.47 1.49
CA GLY A 57 16.26 -6.10 2.85
C GLY A 57 14.80 -5.65 2.94
N LEU A 58 14.23 -5.66 4.16
CA LEU A 58 12.82 -5.28 4.39
C LEU A 58 12.48 -3.86 3.89
N TYR A 59 13.40 -2.91 4.06
CA TYR A 59 13.22 -1.54 3.58
C TYR A 59 13.21 -1.47 2.05
N GLY A 60 14.17 -2.13 1.38
CA GLY A 60 14.23 -2.19 -0.07
C GLY A 60 13.01 -2.88 -0.69
N ARG A 61 12.56 -3.98 -0.09
CA ARG A 61 11.32 -4.67 -0.51
C ARG A 61 10.09 -3.76 -0.42
N LYS A 62 9.94 -3.04 0.69
CA LYS A 62 8.85 -2.08 0.87
C LYS A 62 8.92 -0.95 -0.16
N TYR A 63 10.11 -0.41 -0.42
CA TYR A 63 10.30 0.66 -1.39
C TYR A 63 9.93 0.20 -2.81
N ARG A 64 10.40 -0.99 -3.23
CA ARG A 64 10.08 -1.58 -4.54
C ARG A 64 8.58 -1.86 -4.67
N LEU A 65 7.93 -2.36 -3.62
CA LEU A 65 6.47 -2.52 -3.61
C LEU A 65 5.76 -1.17 -3.80
N ASN A 66 6.21 -0.10 -3.13
CA ASN A 66 5.67 1.24 -3.31
C ASN A 66 5.91 1.77 -4.73
N LEU A 67 7.07 1.50 -5.33
CA LEU A 67 7.39 1.89 -6.70
C LEU A 67 6.44 1.20 -7.69
N ILE A 68 6.24 -0.12 -7.56
CA ILE A 68 5.29 -0.90 -8.34
C ILE A 68 3.87 -0.36 -8.16
N THR A 69 3.51 0.00 -6.93
CA THR A 69 2.20 0.59 -6.61
C THR A 69 2.00 1.93 -7.33
N ALA A 70 3.02 2.80 -7.32
CA ALA A 70 2.98 4.10 -7.99
C ALA A 70 2.86 3.94 -9.51
N MET A 71 3.59 2.97 -10.08
CA MET A 71 3.54 2.62 -11.50
C MET A 71 2.17 2.04 -11.91
N LEU A 72 1.58 1.18 -11.08
CA LEU A 72 0.25 0.58 -11.32
C LEU A 72 -0.91 1.52 -10.99
N SER A 73 -0.64 2.74 -10.52
CA SER A 73 -1.69 3.69 -10.19
C SER A 73 -2.43 4.18 -11.45
N LYS A 74 -3.66 4.67 -11.27
CA LYS A 74 -4.52 5.12 -12.40
C LYS A 74 -3.93 6.31 -13.16
N HIS A 75 -3.02 7.05 -12.54
CA HIS A 75 -2.33 8.16 -13.18
C HIS A 75 -0.96 7.69 -13.65
N PRO A 76 -0.55 8.00 -14.90
CA PRO A 76 0.80 7.75 -15.34
C PRO A 76 1.74 8.50 -14.40
N SER A 77 2.42 7.74 -13.54
CA SER A 77 3.40 8.32 -12.63
C SER A 77 4.51 8.98 -13.46
N LEU A 78 5.12 10.05 -12.95
CA LEU A 78 6.28 10.67 -13.61
C LEU A 78 7.41 9.65 -13.87
N LEU A 79 7.46 8.58 -13.06
CA LEU A 79 8.35 7.43 -13.22
C LEU A 79 8.12 6.68 -14.53
N LEU A 80 6.87 6.53 -14.96
CA LEU A 80 6.48 5.90 -16.23
C LEU A 80 6.80 6.77 -17.45
N LEU A 81 6.83 8.09 -17.27
CA LEU A 81 7.19 9.02 -18.34
C LEU A 81 8.67 8.86 -18.74
N ASN A 82 9.51 8.46 -17.79
CA ASN A 82 10.95 8.26 -17.98
C ASN A 82 11.31 6.84 -18.45
N ASP A 83 10.36 5.90 -18.45
CA ASP A 83 10.60 4.49 -18.83
C ASP A 83 9.45 3.96 -19.70
N PRO A 84 9.43 4.29 -21.01
CA PRO A 84 8.35 3.90 -21.92
C PRO A 84 8.25 2.37 -22.09
N CYS A 85 9.34 1.64 -21.88
CA CYS A 85 9.36 0.17 -21.92
C CYS A 85 8.56 -0.45 -20.76
N ALA A 86 8.47 0.23 -19.61
CA ALA A 86 7.66 -0.22 -18.49
C ALA A 86 6.14 -0.11 -18.74
N PHE A 87 5.72 0.68 -19.73
CA PHE A 87 4.30 0.90 -20.01
C PHE A 87 3.60 -0.36 -20.53
N GLU A 88 4.28 -1.14 -21.35
CA GLU A 88 3.74 -2.37 -21.93
C GLU A 88 3.62 -3.49 -20.90
N ASP A 89 4.63 -3.64 -20.04
CA ASP A 89 4.61 -4.57 -18.89
C ASP A 89 3.48 -4.24 -17.91
N ILE A 90 3.23 -2.95 -17.63
CA ILE A 90 2.15 -2.50 -16.75
C ILE A 90 0.77 -2.77 -17.37
N ARG A 91 0.65 -2.62 -18.68
CA ARG A 91 -0.60 -2.89 -19.39
C ARG A 91 -0.95 -4.38 -19.37
N LEU A 92 0.06 -5.25 -19.44
CA LEU A 92 -0.08 -6.71 -19.37
C LEU A 92 -0.10 -7.24 -17.93
N PHE A 93 0.04 -6.36 -16.93
CA PHE A 93 0.16 -6.78 -15.54
C PHE A 93 -1.11 -7.48 -15.04
N PRO A 94 -0.98 -8.64 -14.37
CA PRO A 94 -2.14 -9.41 -13.95
C PRO A 94 -2.98 -8.69 -12.89
N LEU A 95 -4.29 -8.59 -13.15
CA LEU A 95 -5.25 -7.91 -12.29
C LEU A 95 -5.31 -8.47 -10.86
N HIS A 96 -5.06 -9.77 -10.69
CA HIS A 96 -5.09 -10.39 -9.37
C HIS A 96 -3.95 -9.89 -8.48
N LEU A 97 -2.73 -9.69 -9.02
CA LEU A 97 -1.61 -9.08 -8.30
C LEU A 97 -1.88 -7.61 -8.02
N ARG A 98 -2.50 -6.88 -8.96
CA ARG A 98 -2.86 -5.47 -8.74
C ARG A 98 -3.80 -5.29 -7.56
N ARG A 99 -4.79 -6.18 -7.39
CA ARG A 99 -5.74 -6.16 -6.26
C ARG A 99 -5.04 -6.33 -4.91
N TRP A 100 -4.00 -7.15 -4.83
CA TRP A 100 -3.21 -7.32 -3.60
C TRP A 100 -2.56 -6.03 -3.10
N ILE A 101 -2.34 -5.05 -3.98
CA ILE A 101 -1.78 -3.74 -3.65
C ILE A 101 -2.90 -2.71 -3.47
N GLU A 102 -3.87 -2.67 -4.39
CA GLU A 102 -4.89 -1.62 -4.41
C GLU A 102 -5.83 -1.72 -3.19
N ILE A 103 -6.21 -2.93 -2.79
CA ILE A 103 -7.07 -3.17 -1.62
C ILE A 103 -6.44 -2.60 -0.34
N PRO A 104 -5.21 -2.99 0.06
CA PRO A 104 -4.63 -2.48 1.29
C PRO A 104 -4.34 -0.98 1.24
N TYR A 105 -4.03 -0.42 0.07
CA TYR A 105 -3.87 1.03 -0.08
C TYR A 105 -5.18 1.78 0.16
N ARG A 106 -6.29 1.27 -0.38
CA ARG A 106 -7.64 1.81 -0.14
C ARG A 106 -8.04 1.69 1.33
N ILE A 107 -7.80 0.54 1.95
CA ILE A 107 -8.05 0.34 3.39
C ILE A 107 -7.26 1.37 4.20
N ASN A 108 -5.99 1.61 3.85
CA ASN A 108 -5.17 2.60 4.55
C ASN A 108 -5.74 4.02 4.42
N ALA A 109 -6.22 4.39 3.23
CA ALA A 109 -6.87 5.68 3.01
C ALA A 109 -8.15 5.84 3.85
N PHE A 110 -8.99 4.80 3.92
CA PHE A 110 -10.17 4.79 4.79
C PHE A 110 -9.79 4.88 6.27
N SER A 111 -8.73 4.18 6.70
CA SER A 111 -8.22 4.27 8.07
C SER A 111 -7.76 5.68 8.43
N CYS A 112 -7.08 6.40 7.53
CA CYS A 112 -6.71 7.80 7.73
C CYS A 112 -7.94 8.70 7.92
N TYR A 113 -8.98 8.51 7.10
CA TYR A 113 -10.23 9.25 7.25
C TYR A 113 -10.92 8.92 8.58
N GLY A 114 -10.97 7.64 8.96
CA GLY A 114 -11.50 7.20 10.25
C GLY A 114 -10.76 7.84 11.44
N PHE A 115 -9.44 8.02 11.33
CA PHE A 115 -8.64 8.68 12.36
C PHE A 115 -8.98 10.17 12.51
N LEU A 116 -9.21 10.89 11.41
CA LEU A 116 -9.65 12.29 11.44
C LEU A 116 -11.02 12.44 12.10
N VAL A 117 -11.94 11.54 11.78
CA VAL A 117 -13.28 11.52 12.39
C VAL A 117 -13.19 11.24 13.89
N LEU A 118 -12.37 10.26 14.31
CA LEU A 118 -12.12 9.98 15.72
C LEU A 118 -11.49 11.17 16.46
N PHE A 119 -10.54 11.87 15.82
CA PHE A 119 -9.89 13.03 16.40
C PHE A 119 -10.89 14.19 16.63
N GLY A 120 -11.75 14.46 15.64
CA GLY A 120 -12.86 15.41 15.80
C GLY A 120 -13.82 14.99 16.92
N TRP A 121 -14.20 13.71 16.97
CA TRP A 121 -15.05 13.17 18.02
C TRP A 121 -14.42 13.29 19.42
N ALA A 122 -13.11 13.04 19.54
CA ALA A 122 -12.37 13.19 20.79
C ALA A 122 -12.38 14.65 21.28
N SER A 123 -12.25 15.63 20.38
CA SER A 123 -12.31 17.05 20.73
C SER A 123 -13.69 17.52 21.23
N ILE A 124 -14.77 16.80 20.88
CA ILE A 124 -16.14 17.09 21.34
C ILE A 124 -16.41 16.45 22.72
N LEU A 125 -15.70 15.37 23.06
CA LEU A 125 -15.83 14.64 24.32
C LEU A 125 -14.88 15.14 25.43
N ALA A 126 -13.85 15.91 25.06
CA ALA A 126 -12.89 16.56 25.96
C ALA A 126 -13.48 17.87 26.53
#